data_AF-A0A355UHI2-F1
#
_entry.id   AF-A0A355UHI2-F1
#
_cell.length_a   1.000
_cell.length_b   1.000
_cell.length_c   1.000
_cell.angle_alpha   90.00
_cell.angle_beta   90.00
_cell.angle_gamma   90.00
#
_symmetry.space_group_name_H-M   'P 1'
#
loop_
_entity.id
_entity.type
_entity.pdbx_description
1 polymer ?
#
loop_
_entity_poly.entity_id
_entity_poly.type
_entity_poly.pdbx_seq_one_letter_code
_entity_poly.pdbx_strand_id
1 'polypeptide(L)'
;MRYKITKKKQALKDNEERYIATLDLGEYIDYDRVLEDMQRRTHLNKGTLSSVLINLSELIIRNITAGHPVDLGPIGKIKPRISAQSKKTKEEVTTKTITTKSTLYLPSKEIKDAMNRVRFVKSDSSDEEG
;
A
#
# COMPACT_ATOMS: atom_id res chain seq x y z
N MET A 1 10.84 3.12 -14.18
CA MET A 1 11.13 2.89 -12.75
C MET A 1 12.48 2.23 -12.63
N ARG A 2 13.28 2.64 -11.65
CA ARG A 2 14.61 2.05 -11.46
C ARG A 2 14.56 0.85 -10.53
N TYR A 3 15.43 -0.12 -10.79
CA TYR A 3 15.66 -1.25 -9.88
C TYR A 3 17.15 -1.46 -9.69
N LYS A 4 17.54 -1.97 -8.52
CA LYS A 4 18.90 -2.41 -8.20
C LYS A 4 18.91 -3.89 -7.88
N ILE A 5 20.08 -4.52 -7.95
CA ILE A 5 20.25 -5.93 -7.60
C ILE A 5 20.71 -5.99 -6.15
N THR A 6 20.04 -6.78 -5.33
CA THR A 6 20.38 -6.96 -3.90
C THR A 6 20.51 -8.44 -3.58
N LYS A 7 21.44 -8.80 -2.70
CA LYS A 7 21.56 -10.16 -2.15
C LYS A 7 20.49 -10.37 -1.07
N LYS A 8 19.81 -11.51 -1.07
CA LYS A 8 18.90 -11.90 0.01
C LYS A 8 19.02 -13.38 0.32
N LYS A 9 19.20 -13.71 1.60
CA LYS A 9 19.11 -15.08 2.11
C LYS A 9 17.64 -15.47 2.23
N GLN A 10 17.25 -16.56 1.57
CA GLN A 10 15.86 -17.03 1.58
C GLN A 10 15.68 -18.06 2.70
N ALA A 11 14.82 -17.77 3.69
CA ALA A 11 14.60 -18.63 4.85
C ALA A 11 13.95 -20.01 4.56
N LEU A 12 13.60 -20.31 3.30
CA LEU A 12 12.78 -21.46 2.90
C LEU A 12 13.47 -22.46 1.97
N LYS A 13 14.67 -22.18 1.44
CA LYS A 13 15.45 -23.10 0.59
C LYS A 13 16.95 -22.94 0.85
N ASP A 14 17.52 -23.94 1.53
CA ASP A 14 18.96 -24.23 1.68
C ASP A 14 19.92 -23.11 2.12
N ASN A 15 19.41 -21.97 2.61
CA ASN A 15 20.24 -20.85 3.08
C ASN A 15 21.22 -20.32 2.01
N GLU A 16 20.97 -20.62 0.74
CA GLU A 16 21.77 -20.16 -0.40
C GLU A 16 21.55 -18.66 -0.65
N GLU A 17 22.63 -17.97 -0.96
CA GLU A 17 22.58 -16.56 -1.33
C GLU A 17 22.04 -16.40 -2.75
N ARG A 18 20.96 -15.62 -2.90
CA ARG A 18 20.36 -15.32 -4.20
C ARG A 18 20.26 -13.82 -4.43
N TYR A 19 20.48 -13.43 -5.67
CA TYR A 19 20.32 -12.06 -6.13
C TYR A 19 18.87 -11.83 -6.56
N ILE A 20 18.27 -10.73 -6.11
CA ILE A 20 16.92 -10.32 -6.47
C ILE A 20 16.91 -8.88 -6.98
N ALA A 21 16.02 -8.57 -7.92
CA ALA A 21 15.73 -7.19 -8.31
C ALA A 21 14.88 -6.54 -7.22
N THR A 22 15.37 -5.42 -6.69
CA THR A 22 14.68 -4.61 -5.68
C THR A 22 14.44 -3.21 -6.26
N LEU A 23 13.29 -2.61 -5.97
CA LEU A 23 13.00 -1.25 -6.43
C LEU A 23 14.04 -0.28 -5.87
N ASP A 24 14.61 0.53 -6.77
CA ASP A 24 15.35 1.72 -6.38
C ASP A 24 14.32 2.84 -6.16
N LEU A 25 13.90 2.98 -4.91
CA LEU A 25 12.86 3.92 -4.52
C LEU A 25 13.34 5.35 -4.80
N GLY A 26 12.47 6.13 -5.43
CA GLY A 26 12.70 7.56 -5.62
C GLY A 26 12.48 8.35 -4.34
N GLU A 27 12.38 9.67 -4.52
CA GLU A 27 12.05 10.58 -3.43
C GLU A 27 10.72 10.22 -2.74
N TYR A 28 10.70 10.28 -1.42
CA TYR A 28 9.50 10.15 -0.63
C TYR A 28 8.67 11.45 -0.71
N ILE A 29 7.44 11.34 -1.19
CA ILE A 29 6.53 12.48 -1.26
C ILE A 29 5.73 12.53 0.04
N ASP A 30 6.05 13.51 0.90
CA ASP A 30 5.38 13.70 2.19
C ASP A 30 4.02 14.42 2.06
N TYR A 31 3.32 14.54 3.18
CA TYR A 31 1.99 15.12 3.23
C TYR A 31 1.97 16.60 2.80
N ASP A 32 2.94 17.40 3.23
CA ASP A 32 3.00 18.82 2.89
C ASP A 32 3.25 19.03 1.40
N ARG A 33 4.12 18.21 0.79
CA ARG A 33 4.34 18.22 -0.66
C ARG A 33 3.12 17.78 -1.44
N VAL A 34 2.37 16.79 -0.96
CA VAL A 34 1.07 16.42 -1.56
C VAL A 34 0.12 17.62 -1.56
N LEU A 35 0.00 18.34 -0.43
CA LEU A 35 -0.84 19.53 -0.33
C LEU A 35 -0.38 20.64 -1.28
N GLU A 36 0.93 20.86 -1.42
CA GLU A 36 1.50 21.82 -2.38
C GLU A 36 1.18 21.48 -3.82
N ASP A 37 1.37 20.22 -4.20
CA ASP A 37 1.11 19.77 -5.57
C ASP A 37 -0.39 19.80 -5.91
N MET A 38 -1.26 19.55 -4.94
CA MET A 38 -2.71 19.72 -5.08
C MET A 38 -3.11 21.20 -5.16
N GLN A 39 -2.51 22.06 -4.35
CA GLN A 39 -2.75 23.50 -4.39
C GLN A 39 -2.33 24.09 -5.75
N ARG A 40 -1.23 23.64 -6.35
CA ARG A 40 -0.82 24.09 -7.69
C ARG A 40 -1.81 23.72 -8.80
N ARG A 41 -2.61 22.67 -8.59
CA ARG A 41 -3.58 22.13 -9.56
C ARG A 41 -5.01 22.61 -9.31
N THR A 42 -5.26 23.28 -8.20
CA THR A 42 -6.60 23.72 -7.77
C THR A 42 -6.54 25.18 -7.33
N HIS A 43 -7.68 25.80 -7.08
CA HIS A 43 -7.72 27.14 -6.46
C HIS A 43 -7.93 27.07 -4.94
N LEU A 44 -7.72 25.89 -4.33
CA LEU A 44 -7.92 25.66 -2.91
C LEU A 44 -6.64 25.95 -2.13
N ASN A 45 -6.75 26.61 -0.98
CA ASN A 45 -5.61 26.80 -0.09
C ASN A 45 -5.26 25.49 0.65
N LYS A 46 -4.03 25.41 1.18
CA LYS A 46 -3.56 24.23 1.93
C LYS A 46 -4.46 23.86 3.11
N GLY A 47 -5.02 24.84 3.82
CA GLY A 47 -5.90 24.62 4.96
C GLY A 47 -7.18 23.86 4.56
N THR A 48 -7.82 24.30 3.49
CA THR A 48 -9.01 23.64 2.92
C THR A 48 -8.68 22.24 2.42
N LEU A 49 -7.57 22.07 1.69
CA LEU A 49 -7.14 20.75 1.21
C LEU A 49 -6.85 19.79 2.37
N SER A 50 -6.16 20.26 3.41
CA SER A 50 -5.87 19.48 4.61
C SER A 50 -7.16 19.06 5.31
N SER A 51 -8.10 19.98 5.48
CA SER A 51 -9.41 19.67 6.06
C SER A 51 -10.14 18.59 5.28
N VAL A 52 -10.14 18.64 3.94
CA VAL A 52 -10.77 17.63 3.10
C VAL A 52 -10.14 16.25 3.31
N LEU A 53 -8.80 16.16 3.33
CA LEU A 53 -8.10 14.88 3.52
C LEU A 53 -8.31 14.31 4.92
N ILE A 54 -8.36 15.15 5.96
CA ILE A 54 -8.68 14.74 7.33
C ILE A 54 -10.10 14.20 7.42
N ASN A 55 -11.08 14.92 6.90
CA ASN A 55 -12.48 14.49 6.88
C ASN A 55 -12.66 13.17 6.10
N LEU A 56 -11.94 13.00 4.99
CA LEU A 56 -11.94 11.76 4.23
C LEU A 56 -11.37 10.59 5.05
N SER A 57 -10.27 10.82 5.77
CA SER A 57 -9.66 9.83 6.67
C SER A 57 -10.64 9.38 7.75
N GLU A 58 -11.31 10.33 8.42
CA GLU A 58 -12.32 10.04 9.45
C GLU A 58 -13.51 9.25 8.88
N LEU A 59 -13.98 9.60 7.69
CA LEU A 59 -15.02 8.86 6.99
C LEU A 59 -14.60 7.42 6.70
N ILE A 60 -13.36 7.20 6.24
CA ILE A 60 -12.82 5.86 5.98
C ILE A 60 -12.76 5.07 7.29
N ILE A 61 -12.20 5.64 8.36
CA ILE A 61 -12.08 4.98 9.67
C ILE A 61 -13.46 4.54 10.16
N ARG A 62 -14.45 5.44 10.15
CA ARG A 62 -15.82 5.16 10.61
C ARG A 62 -16.45 3.98 9.86
N ASN A 63 -16.36 3.97 8.54
CA ASN A 63 -16.99 2.93 7.72
C ASN A 63 -16.25 1.59 7.79
N ILE A 64 -14.91 1.60 7.76
CA ILE A 64 -14.11 0.38 7.79
C ILE A 64 -14.26 -0.34 9.14
N THR A 65 -14.28 0.41 10.24
CA THR A 65 -14.49 -0.16 11.58
C THR A 65 -15.89 -0.74 11.76
N ALA A 66 -16.89 -0.22 11.04
CA ALA A 66 -18.23 -0.78 10.95
C ALA A 66 -18.35 -1.99 10.00
N GLY A 67 -17.27 -2.38 9.31
CA GLY A 67 -17.27 -3.51 8.38
C GLY A 67 -17.65 -3.14 6.93
N HIS A 68 -17.81 -1.86 6.62
CA HIS A 68 -18.20 -1.40 5.29
C HIS A 68 -16.97 -1.08 4.42
N PRO A 69 -16.85 -1.66 3.21
CA PRO A 69 -15.85 -1.23 2.24
C PRO A 69 -16.17 0.18 1.73
N VAL A 70 -15.14 0.99 1.48
CA VAL A 70 -15.26 2.37 1.01
C VAL A 70 -14.64 2.48 -0.38
N ASP A 71 -15.39 3.04 -1.33
CA ASP A 71 -14.93 3.37 -2.67
C ASP A 71 -14.51 4.84 -2.71
N LEU A 72 -13.23 5.09 -3.00
CA LEU A 72 -12.62 6.41 -3.11
C LEU A 72 -12.53 6.87 -4.58
N GLY A 73 -13.29 6.23 -5.47
CA GLY A 73 -13.38 6.56 -6.89
C GLY A 73 -12.03 6.38 -7.61
N PRO A 74 -11.41 7.45 -8.13
CA PRO A 74 -10.19 7.35 -8.94
C PRO A 74 -8.98 6.79 -8.18
N ILE A 75 -9.00 6.80 -6.84
CA ILE A 75 -7.95 6.20 -6.01
C ILE A 75 -8.14 4.69 -5.93
N GLY A 76 -9.37 4.21 -5.73
CA GLY A 76 -9.69 2.79 -5.59
C GLY A 76 -10.51 2.52 -4.35
N LYS A 77 -10.42 1.29 -3.81
CA LYS A 77 -11.29 0.83 -2.72
C LYS A 77 -10.47 0.43 -1.50
N ILE A 78 -10.97 0.73 -0.31
CA ILE A 78 -10.43 0.22 0.95
C ILE A 78 -11.48 -0.70 1.56
N LYS A 79 -11.10 -1.90 1.98
CA LYS A 79 -12.02 -2.84 2.64
C LYS A 79 -11.44 -3.41 3.93
N PRO A 80 -12.27 -3.71 4.94
CA PRO A 80 -11.83 -4.46 6.10
C PRO A 80 -11.41 -5.87 5.68
N ARG A 81 -10.38 -6.39 6.33
CA ARG A 81 -9.85 -7.73 6.07
C ARG A 81 -9.47 -8.40 7.39
N ILE A 82 -9.94 -9.63 7.56
CA ILE A 82 -9.51 -10.49 8.65
C ILE A 82 -8.74 -11.70 8.11
N SER A 83 -7.84 -12.21 8.94
CA SER A 83 -7.25 -13.53 8.79
C SER A 83 -7.61 -14.36 10.02
N ALA A 84 -7.86 -15.65 9.85
CA ALA A 84 -8.21 -16.55 10.95
C ALA A 84 -7.51 -17.90 10.81
N GLN A 85 -7.27 -18.58 11.94
CA GLN A 85 -6.83 -19.96 11.97
C GLN A 85 -7.94 -20.87 11.43
N SER A 86 -7.59 -21.79 10.54
CA SER A 86 -8.49 -22.84 10.11
C SER A 86 -8.69 -23.87 11.23
N LYS A 87 -9.94 -24.33 11.41
CA LYS A 87 -10.33 -25.37 12.38
C LYS A 87 -11.05 -26.50 11.65
N LYS A 88 -11.10 -27.68 12.28
CA LYS A 88 -11.69 -28.88 11.68
C LYS A 88 -13.21 -28.88 11.76
N THR A 89 -13.77 -28.26 12.81
CA THR A 89 -15.22 -28.17 13.03
C THR A 89 -15.68 -26.71 13.06
N LYS A 90 -16.98 -26.49 12.84
CA LYS A 90 -17.58 -25.14 12.80
C LYS A 90 -17.62 -24.52 14.19
N GLU A 91 -17.84 -25.34 15.21
CA GLU A 91 -17.98 -24.96 16.61
C GLU A 91 -16.66 -24.42 17.19
N GLU A 92 -15.52 -24.86 16.65
CA GLU A 92 -14.19 -24.37 17.02
C GLU A 92 -13.89 -22.96 16.44
N VAL A 93 -14.63 -22.52 15.42
CA VAL A 93 -14.45 -21.19 14.83
C VAL A 93 -15.09 -20.15 15.75
N THR A 94 -14.26 -19.35 16.40
CA THR A 94 -14.67 -18.32 17.37
C THR A 94 -13.94 -17.01 17.10
N THR A 95 -14.29 -15.95 17.82
CA THR A 95 -13.55 -14.67 17.71
C THR A 95 -12.06 -14.82 18.04
N LYS A 96 -11.69 -15.82 18.85
CA LYS A 96 -10.29 -16.15 19.18
C LYS A 96 -9.51 -16.76 18.02
N THR A 97 -10.20 -17.34 17.03
CA THR A 97 -9.52 -17.88 15.83
C THR A 97 -9.12 -16.76 14.88
N ILE A 98 -9.66 -15.54 15.01
CA ILE A 98 -9.25 -14.38 14.22
C ILE A 98 -7.85 -13.94 14.68
N THR A 99 -6.87 -14.10 13.80
CA THR A 99 -5.46 -13.81 14.08
C THR A 99 -5.05 -12.40 13.72
N THR A 100 -5.73 -11.78 12.74
CA THR A 100 -5.35 -10.46 12.25
C THR A 100 -6.58 -9.67 11.84
N LYS A 101 -6.62 -8.39 12.23
CA LYS A 101 -7.55 -7.38 11.74
C LYS A 101 -6.73 -6.35 10.95
N SER A 102 -7.10 -6.13 9.70
CA SER A 102 -6.33 -5.31 8.76
C SER A 102 -7.27 -4.62 7.77
N THR A 103 -6.71 -3.76 6.93
CA THR A 103 -7.39 -3.21 5.76
C THR A 103 -6.70 -3.70 4.50
N LEU A 104 -7.46 -3.80 3.41
CA LEU A 104 -6.93 -4.09 2.08
C LEU A 104 -7.28 -2.94 1.16
N TYR A 105 -6.24 -2.26 0.67
CA TYR A 105 -6.37 -1.30 -0.42
C TYR A 105 -6.34 -2.03 -1.77
N LEU A 106 -7.33 -1.72 -2.60
CA LEU A 106 -7.48 -2.20 -3.96
C LEU A 106 -7.36 -0.98 -4.89
N PRO A 107 -6.22 -0.80 -5.57
CA PRO A 107 -6.04 0.34 -6.46
C PRO A 107 -7.10 0.34 -7.57
N SER A 108 -7.47 1.54 -8.03
CA SER A 108 -8.34 1.74 -9.18
C SER A 108 -7.75 1.10 -10.45
N LYS A 109 -8.60 0.93 -11.46
CA LYS A 109 -8.17 0.37 -12.75
C LYS A 109 -7.09 1.26 -13.38
N GLU A 110 -7.28 2.58 -13.31
CA GLU A 110 -6.39 3.60 -13.85
C GLU A 110 -5.00 3.50 -13.21
N ILE A 111 -4.91 3.33 -11.89
CA ILE A 111 -3.63 3.16 -11.19
C ILE A 111 -2.96 1.84 -11.57
N LYS A 112 -3.72 0.73 -11.66
CA LYS A 112 -3.19 -0.57 -12.08
C LYS A 112 -2.65 -0.52 -13.50
N ASP A 113 -3.40 0.06 -14.43
CA ASP A 113 -3.03 0.18 -15.84
C ASP A 113 -1.84 1.14 -16.03
N ALA A 114 -1.74 2.20 -15.22
CA ALA A 114 -0.56 3.06 -15.19
C ALA A 114 0.69 2.28 -14.74
N MET A 115 0.59 1.50 -13.66
CA MET A 115 1.70 0.69 -13.15
C MET A 115 2.14 -0.40 -14.13
N ASN A 116 1.19 -1.08 -14.80
CA ASN A 116 1.49 -2.11 -15.79
C ASN A 116 2.24 -1.57 -17.02
N ARG A 117 2.14 -0.27 -17.32
CA ARG A 117 2.83 0.38 -18.45
C ARG A 117 4.24 0.85 -18.10
N VAL A 118 4.64 0.79 -16.82
CA VAL A 118 5.96 1.24 -16.37
C VAL A 118 7.04 0.30 -16.90
N ARG A 119 8.05 0.88 -17.56
CA ARG A 119 9.27 0.17 -17.94
C ARG A 119 10.30 0.21 -16.81
N PHE A 120 11.01 -0.89 -16.61
CA PHE A 120 12.08 -1.02 -15.63
C PHE A 120 13.44 -0.75 -16.26
N VAL A 121 14.28 -0.01 -15.56
CA VAL A 121 15.65 0.33 -15.96
C VAL A 121 16.57 -0.01 -14.78
N LYS A 122 17.71 -0.65 -15.02
CA LYS A 122 18.68 -0.92 -13.95
C LYS A 122 19.25 0.41 -13.46
N SER A 123 19.35 0.61 -12.15
CA SER A 123 19.99 1.78 -11.56
C SER A 123 21.51 1.61 -11.61
N ASP A 124 22.23 2.72 -11.83
CA ASP A 124 23.69 2.76 -11.84
C ASP A 124 24.29 2.80 -10.42
N SER A 125 23.45 2.91 -9.38
CA SER A 125 23.87 2.81 -7.99
C SER A 125 24.44 1.41 -7.74
N SER A 126 25.73 1.34 -7.43
CA SER A 126 26.51 0.14 -7.15
C SER A 126 25.73 -0.90 -6.35
N ASP A 127 25.95 -2.17 -6.69
CA ASP A 127 25.43 -3.34 -5.97
C ASP A 127 25.97 -3.33 -4.53
N GLU A 128 25.41 -2.48 -3.65
CA GLU A 128 25.82 -2.40 -2.25
C GLU A 128 25.43 -3.70 -1.55
N GLU A 129 26.47 -4.49 -1.29
CA GLU A 129 26.47 -5.64 -0.41
C GLU A 129 26.14 -5.19 1.01
N GLY A 130 24.85 -5.21 1.34
CA GLY A 130 24.32 -5.12 2.70
C GLY A 130 23.78 -6.46 3.18
#